data_AF-A0A941UI01-F1
#
_entry.id   AF-A0A941UI01-F1
#
_cell.length_a   1.000
_cell.length_b   1.000
_cell.length_c   1.000
_cell.angle_alpha   90.00
_cell.angle_beta   90.00
_cell.angle_gamma   90.00
#
_symmetry.space_group_name_H-M   'P 1'
#
loop_
_entity.id
_entity.type
_entity.pdbx_description
1 polymer ?
#
loop_
_entity_poly.entity_id
_entity_poly.type
_entity_poly.pdbx_seq_one_letter_code
_entity_poly.pdbx_strand_id
1 'polypeptide(L)'
;MTAANASKIDPEYGLGRNCTLFEKTRQWSYRAIRQGYPDYPQWLDATIQRVEAYNRKLPVPLSLAECASIGKSVAKWTYQRFTEKYWLDWVAKTHTPEIQAARGRKGGKISKRKPMADSAETLQPWLELGISRRWYYQKKKKGLL
;
A
#
# COMPACT_ATOMS: atom_id res chain seq x y z
N MET A 1 -11.37 -21.26 20.32
CA MET A 1 -10.33 -20.90 19.33
C MET A 1 -10.91 -19.83 18.42
N THR A 2 -10.30 -18.65 18.37
CA THR A 2 -10.82 -17.44 17.73
C THR A 2 -10.79 -17.52 16.21
N ALA A 3 -11.81 -16.95 15.54
CA ALA A 3 -11.99 -16.86 14.09
C ALA A 3 -10.98 -15.94 13.38
N ALA A 4 -9.71 -15.97 13.79
CA ALA A 4 -8.62 -15.12 13.28
C ALA A 4 -7.68 -15.84 12.30
N ASN A 5 -7.93 -17.12 12.03
CA ASN A 5 -7.16 -17.94 11.08
C ASN A 5 -8.01 -18.31 9.86
N ALA A 6 -8.67 -17.33 9.24
CA ALA A 6 -8.99 -17.46 7.83
C ALA A 6 -7.64 -17.42 7.10
N SER A 7 -7.12 -18.60 6.75
CA SER A 7 -5.93 -18.75 5.91
C SER A 7 -6.07 -17.77 4.75
N LYS A 8 -5.11 -16.86 4.62
CA LYS A 8 -4.94 -16.13 3.36
C LYS A 8 -4.62 -17.23 2.35
N ILE A 9 -5.64 -17.67 1.62
CA ILE A 9 -5.50 -18.61 0.51
C ILE A 9 -4.38 -18.01 -0.34
N ASP A 10 -3.25 -18.70 -0.42
CA ASP A 10 -2.19 -18.32 -1.33
C ASP A 10 -2.83 -18.26 -2.71
N PRO A 11 -2.96 -17.06 -3.33
CA PRO A 11 -3.70 -16.92 -4.58
C PRO A 11 -3.05 -17.71 -5.72
N GLU A 12 -1.83 -18.20 -5.51
CA GLU A 12 -1.07 -19.03 -6.44
C GLU A 12 -1.69 -20.43 -6.66
N TYR A 13 -2.45 -20.96 -5.69
CA TYR A 13 -2.91 -22.36 -5.75
C TYR A 13 -4.38 -22.56 -6.15
N GLY A 14 -5.19 -21.50 -6.19
CA GLY A 14 -6.65 -21.62 -6.42
C GLY A 14 -7.26 -20.75 -7.53
N LEU A 15 -6.54 -19.72 -8.01
CA LEU A 15 -6.96 -18.87 -9.12
C LEU A 15 -6.04 -19.13 -10.31
N GLY A 16 -6.60 -19.49 -11.47
CA GLY A 16 -5.82 -19.64 -12.69
C GLY A 16 -5.00 -18.39 -13.00
N ARG A 17 -3.91 -18.55 -13.77
CA ARG A 17 -2.95 -17.48 -14.13
C ARG A 17 -3.63 -16.19 -14.60
N ASN A 18 -4.69 -16.31 -15.40
CA ASN A 18 -5.50 -15.18 -15.87
C ASN A 18 -6.14 -14.40 -14.70
N CYS A 19 -6.82 -15.10 -13.79
CA CYS A 19 -7.48 -14.48 -12.63
C CYS A 19 -6.46 -13.77 -11.74
N THR A 20 -5.29 -14.37 -11.50
CA THR A 20 -4.23 -13.75 -10.69
C THR A 20 -3.71 -12.45 -11.31
N LEU A 21 -3.49 -12.43 -12.64
CA LEU A 21 -3.08 -11.20 -13.34
C LEU A 21 -4.18 -10.14 -13.32
N PHE A 22 -5.44 -10.55 -13.51
CA PHE A 22 -6.59 -9.64 -13.44
C PHE A 22 -6.72 -9.01 -12.04
N GLU A 23 -6.67 -9.81 -10.98
CA GLU A 23 -6.77 -9.36 -9.59
C GLU A 23 -5.67 -8.37 -9.21
N LYS A 24 -4.42 -8.67 -9.58
CA LYS A 24 -3.29 -7.76 -9.34
C LYS A 24 -3.43 -6.46 -10.13
N THR A 25 -3.80 -6.57 -11.40
CA THR A 25 -3.92 -5.40 -12.30
C THR A 25 -5.07 -4.49 -11.91
N ARG A 26 -6.25 -5.04 -11.59
CA ARG A 26 -7.42 -4.23 -11.22
C ARG A 26 -7.16 -3.43 -9.93
N GLN A 27 -6.54 -4.04 -8.92
CA GLN A 27 -6.26 -3.35 -7.65
C GLN A 27 -5.27 -2.19 -7.84
N TRP A 28 -4.25 -2.39 -8.68
CA TRP A 28 -3.34 -1.33 -9.09
C TRP A 28 -4.09 -0.21 -9.83
N SER A 29 -4.94 -0.57 -10.79
CA SER A 29 -5.62 0.37 -11.70
C SER A 29 -6.50 1.39 -10.96
N TYR A 30 -7.19 0.97 -9.89
CA TYR A 30 -8.05 1.85 -9.08
C TYR A 30 -7.30 2.99 -8.40
N ARG A 31 -5.99 2.84 -8.20
CA ARG A 31 -5.11 3.88 -7.66
C ARG A 31 -4.39 4.61 -8.77
N ALA A 32 -3.90 3.89 -9.77
CA ALA A 32 -3.07 4.45 -10.83
C ALA A 32 -3.82 5.42 -11.76
N ILE A 33 -5.11 5.20 -12.04
CA ILE A 33 -5.89 6.10 -12.91
C ILE A 33 -5.96 7.54 -12.36
N ARG A 34 -5.81 7.70 -11.04
CA ARG A 34 -5.82 9.00 -10.37
C ARG A 34 -4.51 9.78 -10.52
N GLN A 35 -3.49 9.21 -11.17
CA GLN A 35 -2.21 9.89 -11.47
C GLN A 35 -2.33 10.73 -12.75
N GLY A 36 -3.38 11.56 -12.85
CA GLY A 36 -3.58 12.49 -13.96
C GLY A 36 -4.69 12.12 -14.95
N TYR A 37 -5.50 11.09 -14.69
CA TYR A 37 -6.67 10.71 -15.52
C TYR A 37 -6.38 10.75 -17.04
N PRO A 38 -5.42 9.93 -17.51
CA PRO A 38 -4.97 9.97 -18.90
C PRO A 38 -6.07 9.59 -19.89
N ASP A 39 -5.93 10.03 -21.14
CA ASP A 39 -6.82 9.64 -22.24
C ASP A 39 -6.86 8.12 -22.41
N TYR A 40 -8.00 7.62 -22.91
CA TYR A 40 -8.24 6.18 -23.01
C TYR A 40 -7.14 5.38 -23.75
N PRO A 41 -6.58 5.82 -24.89
CA PRO A 41 -5.51 5.08 -25.56
C PRO A 41 -4.25 4.94 -24.70
N GLN A 42 -3.85 6.02 -24.02
CA GLN A 42 -2.70 6.03 -23.12
C GLN A 42 -2.97 5.16 -21.89
N TRP A 43 -4.20 5.22 -21.35
CA TRP A 43 -4.61 4.38 -20.23
C TRP A 43 -4.64 2.89 -20.58
N LEU A 44 -5.13 2.56 -21.77
CA LEU A 44 -5.15 1.20 -22.30
C LEU A 44 -3.74 0.64 -22.39
N ASP A 45 -2.82 1.38 -23.02
CA ASP A 45 -1.42 0.98 -23.15
C ASP A 45 -0.75 0.78 -21.77
N ALA A 46 -0.90 1.74 -20.86
CA ALA A 46 -0.38 1.63 -19.49
C ALA A 46 -0.92 0.40 -18.75
N THR A 47 -2.18 0.05 -18.96
CA THR A 47 -2.80 -1.13 -18.32
C THR A 47 -2.27 -2.43 -18.92
N ILE A 48 -2.12 -2.52 -20.24
CA ILE A 48 -1.53 -3.68 -20.92
C ILE A 48 -0.08 -3.89 -20.46
N GLN A 49 0.74 -2.84 -20.49
CA GLN A 49 2.12 -2.89 -20.00
C GLN A 49 2.21 -3.35 -18.56
N ARG A 50 1.25 -2.94 -17.70
CA ARG A 50 1.22 -3.41 -16.31
C ARG A 50 0.89 -4.90 -16.22
N VAL A 51 -0.04 -5.41 -17.02
CA VAL A 51 -0.35 -6.85 -17.07
C VAL A 51 0.88 -7.62 -17.52
N GLU A 52 1.57 -7.18 -18.56
CA GLU A 52 2.80 -7.80 -19.06
C GLU A 52 3.90 -7.82 -17.99
N ALA A 53 4.08 -6.72 -17.26
CA ALA A 53 5.05 -6.63 -16.17
C ALA A 53 4.75 -7.64 -15.04
N TYR A 54 3.47 -7.94 -14.76
CA TYR A 54 3.10 -9.00 -13.83
C TYR A 54 3.24 -10.40 -14.45
N ASN A 55 2.94 -10.55 -15.75
CA ASN A 55 3.06 -11.81 -16.48
C ASN A 55 4.51 -12.32 -16.49
N ARG A 56 5.50 -11.42 -16.62
CA ARG A 56 6.94 -11.75 -16.55
C ARG A 56 7.38 -12.34 -15.21
N LYS A 57 6.58 -12.18 -14.15
CA LYS A 57 6.87 -12.73 -12.81
C LYS A 57 6.24 -14.10 -12.58
N LEU A 58 5.42 -14.60 -13.52
CA LEU A 58 4.82 -15.93 -13.41
C LEU A 58 5.84 -17.01 -13.81
N PRO A 59 5.81 -18.18 -13.16
CA PRO A 59 6.66 -19.31 -13.57
C PRO A 59 6.43 -19.75 -15.02
N VAL A 60 5.17 -19.69 -15.47
CA VAL A 60 4.78 -19.95 -16.87
C VAL A 60 3.94 -18.78 -17.37
N PRO A 61 4.52 -17.86 -18.17
CA PRO A 61 3.82 -16.70 -18.70
C PRO A 61 2.62 -17.08 -19.60
N LEU A 62 1.62 -16.21 -19.62
CA LEU A 62 0.55 -16.20 -20.62
C LEU A 62 1.03 -15.57 -21.94
N SER A 63 0.26 -15.79 -23.00
CA SER A 63 0.50 -15.13 -24.29
C SER A 63 0.28 -13.62 -24.20
N LEU A 64 0.92 -12.87 -25.11
CA LEU A 64 0.73 -11.41 -25.21
C LEU A 64 -0.72 -11.04 -25.55
N ALA A 65 -1.40 -11.87 -26.36
CA ALA A 65 -2.80 -11.67 -26.70
C ALA A 65 -3.71 -11.74 -25.46
N GLU A 66 -3.50 -12.74 -24.60
CA GLU A 66 -4.24 -12.84 -23.33
C GLU A 66 -3.94 -11.67 -22.39
N CYS A 67 -2.68 -11.22 -22.33
CA CYS A 67 -2.31 -10.03 -21.56
C CYS A 67 -3.06 -8.79 -22.05
N ALA A 68 -3.12 -8.60 -23.38
CA ALA A 68 -3.86 -7.51 -23.98
C ALA A 68 -5.37 -7.58 -23.69
N SER A 69 -5.97 -8.78 -23.71
CA SER A 69 -7.38 -8.99 -23.33
C SER A 69 -7.65 -8.60 -21.88
N ILE A 70 -6.80 -9.01 -20.93
CA ILE A 70 -6.92 -8.64 -19.52
C ILE A 70 -6.77 -7.12 -19.37
N GLY A 71 -5.74 -6.54 -19.99
CA GLY A 71 -5.46 -5.11 -19.94
C GLY A 71 -6.63 -4.28 -20.46
N LYS A 72 -7.21 -4.67 -21.60
CA LYS A 72 -8.39 -4.02 -22.19
C LYS A 72 -9.62 -4.09 -21.29
N SER A 73 -9.85 -5.23 -20.64
CA SER A 73 -10.97 -5.40 -19.70
C SER A 73 -10.84 -4.45 -18.50
N VAL A 74 -9.66 -4.40 -17.88
CA VAL A 74 -9.40 -3.52 -16.72
C VAL A 74 -9.45 -2.05 -17.14
N ALA A 75 -8.81 -1.68 -18.26
CA ALA A 75 -8.77 -0.31 -18.76
C ALA A 75 -10.18 0.21 -19.04
N LYS A 76 -11.01 -0.56 -19.77
CA LYS A 76 -12.39 -0.17 -20.08
C LYS A 76 -13.21 0.05 -18.81
N TRP A 77 -13.16 -0.89 -17.86
CA TRP A 77 -13.98 -0.80 -16.65
C TRP A 77 -13.59 0.39 -15.76
N THR A 78 -12.29 0.61 -15.60
CA THR A 78 -11.77 1.72 -14.78
C THR A 78 -12.03 3.06 -15.42
N TYR A 79 -11.76 3.22 -16.71
CA TYR A 79 -11.97 4.49 -17.41
C TYR A 79 -13.43 4.96 -17.35
N GLN A 80 -14.38 4.03 -17.45
CA GLN A 80 -15.81 4.35 -17.39
C GLN A 80 -16.31 4.77 -16.00
N ARG A 81 -15.64 4.34 -14.92
CA ARG A 81 -16.16 4.46 -13.55
C ARG A 81 -15.33 5.37 -12.64
N PHE A 82 -14.03 5.45 -12.88
CA PHE A 82 -13.08 6.17 -12.04
C PHE A 82 -12.77 7.52 -12.68
N THR A 83 -13.75 8.40 -12.69
CA THR A 83 -13.59 9.79 -13.13
C THR A 83 -13.18 10.68 -11.95
N GLU A 84 -12.56 11.82 -12.27
CA GLU A 84 -12.19 12.80 -11.25
C GLU A 84 -13.40 13.28 -10.44
N LYS A 85 -14.50 13.58 -11.13
CA LYS A 85 -15.76 13.98 -10.48
C LYS A 85 -16.26 12.90 -9.52
N TYR A 86 -16.25 11.63 -9.93
CA TYR A 86 -16.68 10.53 -9.06
C TYR A 86 -15.77 10.42 -7.83
N TRP A 87 -14.46 10.57 -8.01
CA TRP A 87 -13.52 10.56 -6.90
C TRP A 87 -13.78 11.70 -5.91
N LEU A 88 -13.98 12.93 -6.39
CA LEU A 88 -14.26 14.09 -5.54
C LEU A 88 -15.57 13.93 -4.76
N ASP A 89 -16.63 13.46 -5.40
CA ASP A 89 -17.91 13.15 -4.74
C ASP A 89 -17.74 12.05 -3.67
N TRP A 90 -17.00 10.99 -3.99
CA TRP A 90 -16.72 9.93 -3.03
C TRP A 90 -15.89 10.41 -1.85
N VAL A 91 -14.89 11.28 -2.07
CA VAL A 91 -14.09 11.89 -1.01
C VAL A 91 -14.98 12.74 -0.11
N ALA A 92 -15.82 13.61 -0.68
CA ALA A 92 -16.75 14.43 0.08
C ALA A 92 -17.68 13.59 0.98
N LYS A 93 -18.16 12.44 0.48
CA LYS A 93 -19.03 11.53 1.24
C LYS A 93 -18.31 10.71 2.31
N THR A 94 -17.05 10.34 2.09
CA THR A 94 -16.35 9.33 2.92
C THR A 94 -15.19 9.85 3.76
N HIS A 95 -14.71 11.06 3.47
CA HIS A 95 -13.57 11.69 4.15
C HIS A 95 -14.01 12.82 5.09
N THR A 96 -15.24 12.75 5.60
CA THR A 96 -15.66 13.69 6.63
C THR A 96 -14.79 13.54 7.89
N PRO A 97 -14.57 14.61 8.67
CA PRO A 97 -13.77 14.57 9.88
C PRO A 97 -14.18 13.44 10.84
N GLU A 98 -15.47 13.16 10.94
CA GLU A 98 -16.04 12.14 11.83
C GLU A 98 -15.63 10.73 11.38
N ILE A 99 -15.71 10.44 10.09
CA ILE A 99 -15.32 9.14 9.53
C ILE A 99 -13.81 8.94 9.67
N GLN A 100 -13.01 9.96 9.37
CA GLN A 100 -11.55 9.91 9.51
C GLN A 100 -11.13 9.77 10.97
N ALA A 101 -11.78 10.48 11.90
CA ALA A 101 -11.54 10.34 13.33
C ALA A 101 -11.90 8.93 13.83
N ALA A 102 -13.01 8.34 13.37
CA ALA A 102 -13.39 6.97 13.72
C ALA A 102 -12.36 5.95 13.21
N ARG A 103 -11.90 6.09 11.96
CA ARG A 103 -10.83 5.26 11.37
C ARG A 103 -9.51 5.42 12.12
N GLY A 104 -9.12 6.66 12.41
CA GLY A 104 -7.92 7.02 13.16
C GLY A 104 -7.93 6.45 14.59
N ARG A 105 -9.07 6.53 15.28
CA ARG A 105 -9.25 5.93 16.62
C ARG A 105 -9.08 4.41 16.59
N LYS A 106 -9.67 3.73 15.59
CA LYS A 106 -9.52 2.29 15.42
C LYS A 106 -8.06 1.91 15.12
N GLY A 107 -7.40 2.65 14.23
CA GLY A 107 -5.99 2.45 13.90
C GLY A 107 -5.06 2.70 15.09
N GLY A 108 -5.28 3.78 15.84
CA GLY A 108 -4.49 4.17 17.01
C GLY A 108 -4.61 3.21 18.19
N LYS A 109 -5.75 2.52 18.35
CA LYS A 109 -5.91 1.46 19.37
C LYS A 109 -5.09 0.22 19.05
N ILE A 110 -4.88 -0.07 17.77
CA ILE A 110 -4.14 -1.26 17.31
C ILE A 110 -2.65 -0.94 17.20
N SER A 111 -2.30 0.27 16.77
CA SER A 111 -0.91 0.66 16.56
C SER A 111 -0.17 0.84 17.89
N LYS A 112 1.08 0.38 17.91
CA LYS A 112 2.04 0.67 18.99
C LYS A 112 3.27 1.30 18.37
N ARG A 113 3.74 2.40 18.95
CA ARG A 113 4.98 3.05 18.50
C ARG A 113 6.17 2.16 18.85
N LYS A 114 6.96 1.80 17.84
CA LYS A 114 8.23 1.10 18.04
C LYS A 114 9.31 2.10 18.47
N PRO A 115 10.29 1.69 19.28
CA PRO A 115 11.46 2.52 19.57
C PRO A 115 12.20 2.85 18.28
N MET A 116 12.76 4.06 18.22
CA MET A 116 13.52 4.54 17.06
C MET A 116 14.97 4.09 17.21
N ALA A 117 15.48 3.30 16.26
CA ALA A 117 16.80 2.67 16.34
C ALA A 117 17.92 3.66 16.70
N ASP A 118 17.91 4.84 16.08
CA ASP A 118 18.97 5.84 16.23
C ASP A 118 18.72 6.82 17.38
N SER A 119 17.69 6.59 18.20
CA SER A 119 17.44 7.46 19.36
C SER A 119 18.44 7.16 20.47
N ALA A 120 18.86 8.21 21.20
CA ALA A 120 19.69 8.04 22.40
C ALA A 120 19.05 7.09 23.43
N GLU A 121 17.71 7.01 23.46
CA GLU A 121 16.98 6.08 24.31
C GLU A 121 17.14 4.61 23.91
N THR A 122 17.40 4.34 22.63
CA THR A 122 17.62 2.99 22.10
C THR A 122 19.09 2.62 22.11
N LEU A 123 19.98 3.55 21.73
CA LEU A 123 21.44 3.34 21.74
C LEU A 123 22.03 3.34 23.15
N GLN A 124 21.38 4.01 24.10
CA GLN A 124 21.76 4.07 25.51
C GLN A 124 23.26 4.38 25.75
N PRO A 125 23.80 5.49 25.19
CA PRO A 125 25.24 5.81 25.25
C PRO A 125 25.78 5.99 26.68
N TRP A 126 24.89 6.24 27.65
CA TRP A 126 25.27 6.31 29.06
C TRP A 126 25.76 4.97 29.63
N LEU A 127 25.34 3.84 29.06
CA LEU A 127 25.85 2.52 29.45
C LEU A 127 27.33 2.37 29.06
N GLU A 128 27.69 2.79 27.84
CA GLU A 128 29.09 2.80 27.38
C GLU A 128 29.96 3.73 28.22
N LEU A 129 29.41 4.87 28.62
CA LEU A 129 30.09 5.84 29.48
C LEU A 129 30.13 5.44 30.97
N GLY A 130 29.51 4.32 31.36
CA GLY A 130 29.45 3.86 32.74
C GLY A 130 28.70 4.78 33.70
N ILE A 131 27.79 5.63 33.19
CA ILE A 131 27.02 6.59 33.98
C ILE A 131 25.52 6.32 33.91
N SER A 132 24.76 6.84 34.88
CA SER A 132 23.30 6.73 34.82
C SER A 132 22.70 7.60 33.72
N ARG A 133 21.56 7.17 33.16
CA ARG A 133 20.76 7.94 32.18
C ARG A 133 20.50 9.38 32.64
N ARG A 134 20.10 9.57 33.90
CA ARG A 134 19.83 10.90 34.47
C ARG A 134 21.08 11.77 34.43
N TRP A 135 22.24 11.22 34.79
CA TRP A 135 23.49 11.96 34.82
C TRP A 135 23.98 12.33 33.43
N TYR A 136 23.81 11.44 32.44
CA TYR A 136 24.08 11.74 31.04
C TYR A 136 23.32 12.98 30.56
N TYR A 137 22.00 13.04 30.75
CA TYR A 137 21.22 14.22 30.34
C TYR A 137 21.55 15.48 31.15
N GLN A 138 21.93 15.35 32.43
CA GLN A 138 22.42 16.49 33.22
C GLN A 138 23.76 17.03 32.70
N LYS A 139 24.72 16.17 32.38
CA LYS A 139 25.99 16.58 31.76
C LYS A 139 25.77 17.22 30.39
N LYS A 140 24.88 16.64 29.57
CA LYS A 140 24.52 17.18 28.25
C LYS A 140 23.95 18.60 28.36
N LYS A 141 23.06 18.84 29.33
CA LYS A 141 22.52 20.18 29.62
C LYS A 141 23.59 21.19 30.03
N LYS A 142 24.65 20.73 30.71
CA LYS A 142 25.78 21.55 31.16
C LYS A 142 26.88 21.72 30.09
N GLY A 143 26.75 21.10 28.91
CA GLY A 143 27.77 21.13 27.86
C GLY A 143 29.05 20.33 28.18
N LEU A 144 28.95 19.33 29.05
CA LEU A 144 30.08 18.52 29.54
C LEU A 144 30.20 17.15 28.83
N LEU A 145 29.59 17.02 27.64
CA LEU A 145 29.54 15.81 26.81
C LEU A 145 29.79 16.18 25.35
#